data_AF-G3BFA7-F1
#
_entry.id   AF-G3BFA7-F1
#
_cell.length_a   1.000
_cell.length_b   1.000
_cell.length_c   1.000
_cell.angle_alpha   90.00
_cell.angle_beta   90.00
_cell.angle_gamma   90.00
#
_symmetry.space_group_name_H-M   'P 1'
#
loop_
_entity.id
_entity.type
_entity.pdbx_description
1 polymer ?
#
loop_
_entity_poly.entity_id
_entity_poly.type
_entity_poly.pdbx_seq_one_letter_code
_entity_poly.pdbx_strand_id
1 'polypeptide(L)'
;MVYYQKYYLFNEFNDSSEDFTDLEKNMENDPYSIALTSLFLASKNEDCIKKLRDIQAVANKLRDLNDDANYLELQRKILLLIEFKLLQVLKFNFNNNSLIVPSLDNLVVHFAKIKKLSYEKTFFSWLVCFDLMSTPVNLMLPPHCIALGVVIVATNLDTSELSITEEHIDVPVNKQSTSMNNANTKPNIKTTDFNCPELLVNESIIYILDYYVHQYGFSVLKEYLPAINKKLGKEQIFQFMNLKSKFNKLKLINEISCSKNLLPKDNYLRIWDYTTGMKGTARFMLGNKRRRFTKELDSSPSS
;
A
#
# COMPACT_ATOMS: atom_id res chain seq x y z
N MET A 1 -3.99 -5.14 -0.69
CA MET A 1 -4.20 -3.74 -1.16
C MET A 1 -3.37 -3.37 -2.39
N VAL A 2 -2.04 -3.51 -2.38
CA VAL A 2 -1.20 -3.06 -3.52
C VAL A 2 -1.61 -3.69 -4.85
N TYR A 3 -1.90 -5.00 -4.90
CA TYR A 3 -2.36 -5.67 -6.12
C TYR A 3 -3.69 -5.11 -6.63
N TYR A 4 -4.63 -4.86 -5.73
CA TYR A 4 -5.93 -4.26 -6.03
C TYR A 4 -5.76 -2.87 -6.64
N GLN A 5 -4.95 -2.00 -6.02
CA GLN A 5 -4.71 -0.65 -6.55
C GLN A 5 -3.99 -0.69 -7.92
N LYS A 6 -3.02 -1.61 -8.10
CA LYS A 6 -2.35 -1.80 -9.40
C LYS A 6 -3.30 -2.27 -10.49
N TYR A 7 -4.27 -3.12 -10.16
CA TYR A 7 -5.29 -3.55 -11.11
C TYR A 7 -6.03 -2.34 -11.71
N TYR A 8 -6.48 -1.41 -10.87
CA TYR A 8 -7.22 -0.23 -11.32
C TYR A 8 -6.36 0.89 -11.93
N LEU A 9 -5.03 0.72 -12.04
CA LEU A 9 -4.24 1.60 -12.91
C LEU A 9 -4.50 1.36 -14.40
N PHE A 10 -4.94 0.14 -14.76
CA PHE A 10 -5.11 -0.27 -16.16
C PHE A 10 -6.52 -0.77 -16.50
N ASN A 11 -7.38 -0.89 -15.49
CA ASN A 11 -8.76 -1.34 -15.64
C ASN A 11 -9.69 -0.29 -15.06
N GLU A 12 -10.84 -0.13 -15.69
CA GLU A 12 -11.88 0.79 -15.23
C GLU A 12 -12.53 0.28 -13.94
N PHE A 13 -12.84 1.21 -13.03
CA PHE A 13 -13.62 0.91 -11.84
C PHE A 13 -15.09 1.12 -12.16
N ASN A 14 -15.80 0.02 -12.40
CA ASN A 14 -17.25 0.04 -12.68
C ASN A 14 -18.00 -0.59 -11.51
N ASP A 15 -18.69 0.25 -10.74
CA ASP A 15 -19.58 -0.17 -9.64
C ASP A 15 -21.02 -0.45 -10.12
N SER A 16 -21.29 -0.22 -11.42
CA SER A 16 -22.62 -0.31 -12.00
C SER A 16 -23.04 -1.77 -12.18
N SER A 17 -23.69 -2.30 -11.16
CA SER A 17 -24.48 -3.54 -11.15
C SER A 17 -25.77 -3.48 -12.00
N GLU A 18 -25.90 -2.52 -12.92
CA GLU A 18 -27.18 -2.20 -13.58
C GLU A 18 -27.45 -3.02 -14.85
N ASP A 19 -26.42 -3.60 -15.47
CA ASP A 19 -26.57 -4.45 -16.66
C ASP A 19 -26.75 -5.93 -16.28
N PHE A 20 -27.98 -6.35 -15.95
CA PHE A 20 -28.34 -7.75 -15.64
C PHE A 20 -28.15 -8.74 -16.81
N THR A 21 -27.70 -8.27 -17.97
CA THR A 21 -27.64 -9.07 -19.21
C THR A 21 -26.43 -10.01 -19.27
N ASP A 22 -25.38 -9.79 -18.48
CA ASP A 22 -24.18 -10.63 -18.47
C ASP A 22 -23.58 -10.83 -17.06
N LEU A 23 -24.02 -11.91 -16.40
CA LEU A 23 -23.55 -12.28 -15.05
C LEU A 23 -22.02 -12.50 -15.01
N GLU A 24 -21.42 -13.04 -16.08
CA GLU A 24 -19.97 -13.28 -16.12
C GLU A 24 -19.21 -11.95 -16.14
N LYS A 25 -19.65 -10.99 -16.97
CA LYS A 25 -19.04 -9.67 -17.07
C LYS A 25 -19.21 -8.84 -15.79
N ASN A 26 -20.37 -8.96 -15.13
CA ASN A 26 -20.61 -8.27 -13.87
C ASN A 26 -19.70 -8.79 -12.75
N MET A 27 -19.54 -10.11 -12.66
CA MET A 27 -18.66 -10.73 -11.67
C MET A 27 -17.17 -10.47 -11.96
N GLU A 28 -16.80 -10.28 -13.23
CA GLU A 28 -15.43 -9.94 -13.63
C GLU A 28 -15.03 -8.52 -13.22
N ASN A 29 -15.97 -7.56 -13.32
CA ASN A 29 -15.75 -6.17 -12.95
C ASN A 29 -16.05 -5.88 -11.47
N ASP A 30 -16.68 -6.83 -10.76
CA ASP A 30 -17.00 -6.73 -9.34
C ASP A 30 -15.74 -6.41 -8.50
N PRO A 31 -15.69 -5.25 -7.81
CA PRO A 31 -14.58 -4.89 -6.92
C PRO A 31 -14.28 -5.97 -5.87
N TYR A 32 -15.31 -6.66 -5.36
CA TYR A 32 -15.13 -7.72 -4.40
C TYR A 32 -14.40 -8.93 -5.00
N SER A 33 -14.74 -9.33 -6.23
CA SER A 33 -14.04 -10.39 -6.97
C SER A 33 -12.57 -10.05 -7.21
N ILE A 34 -12.27 -8.78 -7.49
CA ILE A 34 -10.89 -8.30 -7.68
C ILE A 34 -10.13 -8.31 -6.34
N ALA A 35 -10.77 -7.93 -5.24
CA ALA A 35 -10.20 -8.00 -3.89
C ALA A 35 -9.90 -9.46 -3.47
N LEU A 36 -10.87 -10.35 -3.66
CA LEU A 36 -10.75 -11.80 -3.47
C LEU A 36 -9.55 -12.38 -4.23
N THR A 37 -9.46 -12.06 -5.52
CA THR A 37 -8.38 -12.52 -6.39
C THR A 37 -7.03 -11.96 -5.95
N SER A 38 -7.00 -10.68 -5.56
CA SER A 38 -5.79 -10.04 -5.04
C SER A 38 -5.29 -10.71 -3.77
N LEU A 39 -6.19 -11.10 -2.85
CA LEU A 39 -5.85 -11.83 -1.64
C LEU A 39 -5.37 -13.25 -1.96
N PHE A 40 -6.03 -13.94 -2.87
CA PHE A 40 -5.63 -15.28 -3.30
C PHE A 40 -4.21 -15.27 -3.89
N LEU A 41 -3.92 -14.33 -4.80
CA LEU A 41 -2.59 -14.20 -5.38
C LEU A 41 -1.55 -13.81 -4.33
N ALA A 42 -1.87 -12.89 -3.41
CA ALA A 42 -0.97 -12.52 -2.31
C ALA A 42 -0.66 -13.71 -1.40
N SER A 43 -1.65 -14.57 -1.09
CA SER A 43 -1.43 -15.77 -0.27
C SER A 43 -0.40 -16.72 -0.89
N LYS A 44 -0.33 -16.78 -2.23
CA LYS A 44 0.68 -17.57 -2.95
C LYS A 44 2.05 -16.90 -2.97
N ASN A 45 2.08 -15.58 -3.02
CA ASN A 45 3.33 -14.81 -3.08
C ASN A 45 4.04 -14.70 -1.73
N GLU A 46 3.28 -14.63 -0.63
CA GLU A 46 3.79 -14.46 0.74
C GLU A 46 3.98 -15.80 1.49
N ASP A 47 4.02 -16.94 0.78
CA ASP A 47 4.09 -18.29 1.34
C ASP A 47 3.01 -18.62 2.39
N CYS A 48 1.90 -17.88 2.40
CA CYS A 48 0.76 -18.05 3.29
C CYS A 48 -0.42 -18.72 2.57
N ILE A 49 -0.13 -19.79 1.82
CA ILE A 49 -1.03 -20.37 0.82
C ILE A 49 -2.36 -20.79 1.44
N LYS A 50 -3.47 -20.33 0.84
CA LYS A 50 -4.84 -20.74 1.17
C LYS A 50 -5.53 -21.30 -0.07
N LYS A 51 -6.44 -22.26 0.12
CA LYS A 51 -7.25 -22.79 -0.98
C LYS A 51 -8.25 -21.73 -1.41
N LEU A 52 -8.47 -21.60 -2.72
CA LEU A 52 -9.43 -20.64 -3.30
C LEU A 52 -10.83 -20.85 -2.72
N ARG A 53 -11.25 -22.11 -2.51
CA ARG A 53 -12.55 -22.46 -1.93
C ARG A 53 -12.73 -21.90 -0.52
N ASP A 54 -11.67 -21.92 0.29
CA ASP A 54 -11.75 -21.46 1.69
C ASP A 54 -11.85 -19.93 1.73
N ILE A 55 -11.07 -19.24 0.89
CA ILE A 55 -11.14 -17.77 0.73
C ILE A 55 -12.54 -17.36 0.22
N GLN A 56 -13.05 -18.06 -0.79
CA GLN A 56 -14.38 -17.82 -1.36
C GLN A 56 -15.48 -18.01 -0.32
N ALA A 57 -15.44 -19.10 0.47
CA ALA A 57 -16.44 -19.37 1.50
C ALA A 57 -16.51 -18.26 2.55
N VAL A 58 -15.34 -17.78 3.02
CA VAL A 58 -15.29 -16.67 3.99
C VAL A 58 -15.82 -15.38 3.37
N ALA A 59 -15.42 -15.06 2.14
CA ALA A 59 -15.83 -13.82 1.48
C ALA A 59 -17.33 -13.79 1.14
N ASN A 60 -17.90 -14.89 0.65
CA ASN A 60 -19.32 -14.97 0.34
C ASN A 60 -20.16 -14.89 1.60
N LYS A 61 -19.70 -15.48 2.71
CA LYS A 61 -20.32 -15.32 4.02
C LYS A 61 -20.30 -13.86 4.52
N LEU A 62 -19.21 -13.13 4.28
CA LEU A 62 -19.13 -11.70 4.64
C LEU A 62 -20.02 -10.81 3.75
N ARG A 63 -20.44 -11.29 2.59
CA ARG A 63 -21.28 -10.58 1.61
C ARG A 63 -22.74 -11.05 1.62
N ASP A 64 -23.11 -11.96 2.51
CA ASP A 64 -24.44 -12.59 2.56
C ASP A 64 -24.89 -13.19 1.21
N LEU A 65 -23.95 -13.80 0.47
CA LEU A 65 -24.24 -14.44 -0.82
C LEU A 65 -24.63 -15.92 -0.65
N ASN A 66 -25.56 -16.39 -1.49
CA ASN A 66 -26.07 -17.76 -1.47
C ASN A 66 -25.00 -18.80 -1.89
N ASP A 67 -24.97 -19.94 -1.21
CA ASP A 67 -24.08 -21.09 -1.48
C ASP A 67 -24.57 -21.98 -2.65
N ASP A 68 -25.17 -21.40 -3.70
CA ASP A 68 -25.56 -22.19 -4.87
C ASP A 68 -24.30 -22.74 -5.58
N ALA A 69 -24.26 -24.06 -5.78
CA ALA A 69 -23.10 -24.76 -6.32
C ALA A 69 -22.69 -24.24 -7.71
N ASN A 70 -23.67 -23.94 -8.56
CA ASN A 70 -23.44 -23.40 -9.91
C ASN A 70 -22.81 -22.00 -9.85
N TYR A 71 -23.31 -21.14 -8.96
CA TYR A 71 -22.75 -19.81 -8.73
C TYR A 71 -21.31 -19.89 -8.21
N LEU A 72 -21.05 -20.79 -7.26
CA LEU A 72 -19.71 -20.97 -6.69
C LEU A 72 -18.69 -21.47 -7.71
N GLU A 73 -19.09 -22.32 -8.65
CA GLU A 73 -18.24 -22.76 -9.76
C GLU A 73 -17.95 -21.64 -10.76
N LEU A 74 -18.98 -20.89 -11.13
CA LEU A 74 -18.84 -19.73 -12.01
C LEU A 74 -17.89 -18.68 -11.41
N GLN A 75 -18.10 -18.33 -10.14
CA GLN A 75 -17.25 -17.40 -9.42
C GLN A 75 -15.79 -17.87 -9.43
N ARG A 76 -15.51 -19.16 -9.18
CA ARG A 76 -14.14 -19.70 -9.22
C ARG A 76 -13.49 -19.56 -10.59
N LYS A 77 -14.23 -19.85 -11.67
CA LYS A 77 -13.74 -19.67 -13.05
C LYS A 77 -13.35 -18.20 -13.28
N ILE A 78 -14.19 -17.26 -12.84
CA ILE A 78 -13.96 -15.83 -12.99
C ILE A 78 -12.77 -15.35 -12.15
N LEU A 79 -12.64 -15.78 -10.89
CA LEU A 79 -11.50 -15.44 -10.04
C LEU A 79 -10.16 -15.89 -10.66
N LEU A 80 -10.12 -17.05 -11.33
CA LEU A 80 -8.93 -17.51 -12.06
C LEU A 80 -8.65 -16.68 -13.32
N LEU A 81 -9.69 -16.18 -14.01
CA LEU A 81 -9.53 -15.26 -15.14
C LEU A 81 -8.98 -13.90 -14.69
N ILE A 82 -9.54 -13.33 -13.63
CA ILE A 82 -9.05 -12.08 -13.02
C ILE A 82 -7.62 -12.28 -12.53
N GLU A 83 -7.28 -13.44 -11.98
CA GLU A 83 -5.92 -13.75 -11.54
C GLU A 83 -4.95 -13.64 -12.72
N PHE A 84 -5.29 -14.23 -13.86
CA PHE A 84 -4.46 -14.15 -15.04
C PHE A 84 -4.32 -12.70 -15.56
N LYS A 85 -5.38 -11.90 -15.53
CA LYS A 85 -5.31 -10.46 -15.84
C LYS A 85 -4.40 -9.72 -14.87
N LEU A 86 -4.52 -9.99 -13.57
CA LEU A 86 -3.72 -9.38 -12.52
C LEU A 86 -2.23 -9.70 -12.69
N LEU A 87 -1.87 -10.94 -13.04
CA LEU A 87 -0.50 -11.33 -13.35
C LEU A 87 0.09 -10.51 -14.50
N GLN A 88 -0.70 -10.28 -15.56
CA GLN A 88 -0.30 -9.43 -16.69
C GLN A 88 -0.18 -7.95 -16.31
N VAL A 89 -1.04 -7.44 -15.43
CA VAL A 89 -0.94 -6.08 -14.89
C VAL A 89 0.34 -5.92 -14.07
N LEU A 90 0.65 -6.91 -13.22
CA LEU A 90 1.88 -6.95 -12.44
C LEU A 90 3.12 -7.18 -13.30
N LYS A 91 2.96 -7.49 -14.60
CA LYS A 91 4.05 -7.87 -15.51
C LYS A 91 4.88 -9.04 -14.95
N PHE A 92 4.22 -9.93 -14.20
CA PHE A 92 4.85 -11.03 -13.46
C PHE A 92 6.00 -10.57 -12.53
N ASN A 93 5.96 -9.31 -12.08
CA ASN A 93 6.94 -8.78 -11.14
C ASN A 93 6.47 -8.96 -9.70
N PHE A 94 7.01 -9.98 -9.04
CA PHE A 94 6.73 -10.29 -7.64
C PHE A 94 7.75 -9.72 -6.66
N ASN A 95 8.82 -9.08 -7.17
CA ASN A 95 9.92 -8.60 -6.31
C ASN A 95 9.48 -7.51 -5.33
N ASN A 96 8.44 -6.73 -5.64
CA ASN A 96 7.95 -5.65 -4.78
C ASN A 96 7.24 -6.14 -3.50
N ASN A 97 7.05 -7.46 -3.34
CA ASN A 97 6.45 -8.11 -2.18
C ASN A 97 7.12 -9.49 -1.95
N SER A 98 8.37 -9.67 -2.38
CA SER A 98 9.11 -10.92 -2.20
C SER A 98 9.86 -10.90 -0.86
N LEU A 99 10.22 -12.06 -0.32
CA LEU A 99 11.13 -12.23 0.83
C LEU A 99 12.39 -11.32 0.77
N ILE A 100 12.80 -10.89 -0.42
CA ILE A 100 13.97 -10.05 -0.67
C ILE A 100 13.69 -8.57 -0.34
N VAL A 101 12.47 -8.06 -0.54
CA VAL A 101 12.08 -6.66 -0.25
C VAL A 101 11.06 -6.68 0.90
N PRO A 102 11.46 -6.29 2.12
CA PRO A 102 10.57 -6.39 3.27
C PRO A 102 9.34 -5.49 3.11
N SER A 103 8.21 -5.94 3.65
CA SER A 103 6.97 -5.17 3.68
C SER A 103 7.11 -3.88 4.51
N LEU A 104 6.23 -2.91 4.26
CA LEU A 104 6.28 -1.58 4.89
C LEU A 104 6.29 -1.65 6.43
N ASP A 105 5.42 -2.49 7.00
CA ASP A 105 5.30 -2.73 8.44
C ASP A 105 6.59 -3.36 9.02
N ASN A 106 7.18 -4.33 8.33
CA ASN A 106 8.45 -4.93 8.74
C ASN A 106 9.60 -3.91 8.70
N LEU A 107 9.66 -3.07 7.67
CA LEU A 107 10.67 -2.01 7.56
C LEU A 107 10.53 -0.97 8.67
N VAL A 108 9.31 -0.57 9.02
CA VAL A 108 9.08 0.36 10.11
C VAL A 108 9.55 -0.20 11.44
N VAL A 109 9.23 -1.45 11.76
CA VAL A 109 9.73 -2.10 12.98
C VAL A 109 11.26 -2.19 12.97
N HIS A 110 11.86 -2.53 11.82
CA HIS A 110 13.31 -2.61 11.69
C HIS A 110 13.99 -1.25 11.90
N PHE A 111 13.48 -0.18 11.29
CA PHE A 111 14.01 1.17 11.43
C PHE A 111 13.80 1.74 12.83
N ALA A 112 12.65 1.46 13.44
CA ALA A 112 12.38 1.83 14.83
C ALA A 112 13.36 1.15 15.80
N LYS A 113 13.68 -0.14 15.58
CA LYS A 113 14.70 -0.87 16.34
C LYS A 113 16.10 -0.28 16.17
N ILE A 114 16.52 0.01 14.93
CA ILE A 114 17.82 0.64 14.64
C ILE A 114 17.95 1.99 15.35
N LYS A 115 16.88 2.79 15.37
CA LYS A 115 16.83 4.09 16.05
C LYS A 115 16.47 4.01 17.53
N LYS A 116 16.35 2.80 18.10
CA LYS A 116 16.06 2.54 19.52
C LYS A 116 14.83 3.30 20.04
N LEU A 117 13.75 3.30 19.26
CA LEU A 117 12.50 3.93 19.67
C LEU A 117 11.82 3.13 20.79
N SER A 118 11.01 3.81 21.61
CA SER A 118 10.15 3.15 22.59
C SER A 118 9.12 2.24 21.91
N TYR A 119 8.57 1.30 22.68
CA TYR A 119 7.48 0.45 22.21
C TYR A 119 6.28 1.29 21.74
N GLU A 120 5.87 2.28 22.52
CA GLU A 120 4.78 3.22 22.19
C GLU A 120 4.98 3.88 20.82
N LYS A 121 6.18 4.42 20.54
CA LYS A 121 6.49 5.04 19.25
C LYS A 121 6.51 4.03 18.11
N THR A 122 7.03 2.83 18.36
CA THR A 122 7.07 1.74 17.37
C THR A 122 5.67 1.27 17.02
N PHE A 123 4.81 1.11 18.03
CA PHE A 123 3.42 0.70 17.85
C PHE A 123 2.61 1.79 17.14
N PHE A 124 2.79 3.06 17.53
CA PHE A 124 2.24 4.19 16.78
C PHE A 124 2.68 4.17 15.30
N SER A 125 3.97 3.99 15.04
CA SER A 125 4.47 3.88 13.65
C SER A 125 3.82 2.72 12.89
N TRP A 126 3.61 1.58 13.54
CA TRP A 126 2.95 0.43 12.93
C TRP A 126 1.48 0.71 12.61
N LEU A 127 0.73 1.37 13.50
CA LEU A 127 -0.64 1.81 13.24
C LEU A 127 -0.72 2.80 12.07
N VAL A 128 0.26 3.72 11.98
CA VAL A 128 0.36 4.62 10.83
C VAL A 128 0.56 3.83 9.53
N CYS A 129 1.41 2.80 9.52
CA CYS A 129 1.55 1.94 8.35
C CYS A 129 0.23 1.28 7.93
N PHE A 130 -0.57 0.83 8.91
CA PHE A 130 -1.85 0.20 8.64
C PHE A 130 -2.79 1.16 7.90
N ASP A 131 -2.92 2.40 8.38
CA ASP A 131 -3.71 3.42 7.69
C ASP A 131 -3.19 3.67 6.26
N LEU A 132 -1.87 3.80 6.10
CA LEU A 132 -1.25 4.07 4.81
C LEU A 132 -1.44 2.93 3.79
N MET A 133 -1.63 1.68 4.21
CA MET A 133 -1.91 0.56 3.30
C MET A 133 -3.23 0.75 2.55
N SER A 134 -4.16 1.54 3.09
CA SER A 134 -5.43 1.89 2.41
C SER A 134 -5.27 2.99 1.35
N THR A 135 -4.12 3.66 1.32
CA THR A 135 -3.85 4.81 0.46
C THR A 135 -2.99 4.44 -0.77
N PRO A 136 -3.00 5.23 -1.85
CA PRO A 136 -2.18 4.98 -3.05
C PRO A 136 -0.68 5.25 -2.85
N VAL A 137 -0.21 5.62 -1.65
CA VAL A 137 1.21 5.96 -1.39
C VAL A 137 2.17 4.85 -1.81
N ASN A 138 1.75 3.58 -1.69
CA ASN A 138 2.54 2.41 -2.07
C ASN A 138 2.74 2.26 -3.58
N LEU A 139 1.97 2.98 -4.39
CA LEU A 139 2.16 3.08 -5.84
C LEU A 139 3.10 4.23 -6.22
N MET A 140 3.23 5.24 -5.36
CA MET A 140 4.00 6.45 -5.63
C MET A 140 5.43 6.36 -5.09
N LEU A 141 5.61 5.78 -3.90
CA LEU A 141 6.87 5.83 -3.17
C LEU A 141 7.38 4.42 -2.81
N PRO A 142 8.70 4.20 -2.77
CA PRO A 142 9.27 2.94 -2.30
C PRO A 142 8.95 2.68 -0.81
N PRO A 143 8.71 1.42 -0.40
CA PRO A 143 8.35 1.08 0.98
C PRO A 143 9.33 1.56 2.05
N HIS A 144 10.64 1.49 1.80
CA HIS A 144 11.67 1.95 2.74
C HIS A 144 11.67 3.47 2.92
N CYS A 145 11.35 4.25 1.87
CA CYS A 145 11.20 5.70 1.99
C CYS A 145 9.98 6.05 2.86
N ILE A 146 8.85 5.36 2.61
CA ILE A 146 7.63 5.53 3.40
C ILE A 146 7.89 5.16 4.87
N ALA A 147 8.53 4.01 5.12
CA ALA A 147 8.87 3.55 6.47
C ALA A 147 9.70 4.58 7.23
N LEU A 148 10.71 5.16 6.57
CA LEU A 148 11.53 6.20 7.18
C LEU A 148 10.72 7.47 7.48
N GLY A 149 9.83 7.88 6.56
CA GLY A 149 8.90 8.98 6.78
C GLY A 149 8.00 8.76 8.00
N VAL A 150 7.42 7.57 8.15
CA VAL A 150 6.62 7.17 9.31
C VAL A 150 7.41 7.30 10.62
N VAL A 151 8.65 6.80 10.64
CA VAL A 151 9.55 6.89 11.80
C VAL A 151 9.89 8.36 12.13
N ILE A 152 10.12 9.20 11.13
CA ILE A 152 10.37 10.65 11.32
C ILE A 152 9.13 11.35 11.89
N VAL A 153 7.93 11.02 11.40
CA VAL A 153 6.67 11.57 11.93
C VAL A 153 6.47 11.13 13.37
N ALA A 154 6.61 9.83 13.67
CA ALA A 154 6.45 9.28 15.02
C ALA A 154 7.46 9.83 16.05
N THR A 155 8.67 10.18 15.60
CA THR A 155 9.68 10.78 16.49
C THR A 155 9.41 12.25 16.80
N ASN A 156 8.74 12.98 15.90
CA ASN A 156 8.38 14.38 16.09
C ASN A 156 6.98 14.59 16.69
N LEU A 157 6.15 13.54 16.74
CA LEU A 157 4.89 13.53 17.46
C LEU A 157 5.08 13.06 18.89
N ASP A 158 4.24 13.60 19.77
CA ASP A 158 4.10 13.14 21.13
C ASP A 158 3.11 11.97 21.16
N THR A 159 3.57 10.80 21.60
CA THR A 159 2.84 9.52 21.58
C THR A 159 2.57 8.97 22.97
N SER A 160 2.93 9.71 24.02
CA SER A 160 2.76 9.32 25.42
C SER A 160 1.30 9.17 25.89
N GLU A 161 0.32 9.52 25.04
CA GLU A 161 -1.11 9.39 25.34
C GLU A 161 -1.75 8.15 24.69
N LEU A 162 -0.95 7.27 24.07
CA LEU A 162 -1.48 6.11 23.35
C LEU A 162 -2.02 5.07 24.33
N SER A 163 -3.32 4.77 24.21
CA SER A 163 -3.97 3.76 25.04
C SER A 163 -3.62 2.36 24.52
N ILE A 164 -2.58 1.77 25.09
CA ILE A 164 -2.25 0.36 24.87
C ILE A 164 -3.07 -0.43 25.88
N THR A 165 -4.22 -0.96 25.47
CA THR A 165 -4.96 -1.94 26.29
C THR A 165 -4.11 -3.21 26.40
N GLU A 166 -3.77 -3.60 27.63
CA GLU A 166 -2.90 -4.74 27.95
C GLU A 166 -3.54 -6.11 27.63
N GLU A 167 -4.73 -6.14 27.03
CA GLU A 167 -5.52 -7.36 26.79
C GLU A 167 -5.00 -8.24 25.63
N HIS A 168 -3.97 -7.80 24.90
CA HIS A 168 -3.40 -8.54 23.75
C HIS A 168 -1.89 -8.80 23.82
N ILE A 169 -1.27 -8.63 24.99
CA ILE A 169 0.17 -8.84 25.16
C ILE A 169 0.41 -10.03 26.10
N ASP A 170 0.58 -11.24 25.53
CA ASP A 170 1.03 -12.45 26.27
C ASP A 170 2.53 -12.39 26.69
N VAL A 171 3.13 -11.21 26.66
CA VAL A 171 4.53 -10.98 27.06
C VAL A 171 4.51 -10.12 28.33
N PRO A 172 5.11 -10.59 29.44
CA PRO A 172 5.17 -9.79 30.66
C PRO A 172 6.04 -8.54 30.39
N VAL A 173 5.39 -7.41 30.14
CA VAL A 173 6.04 -6.10 30.11
C VAL A 173 6.34 -5.76 31.57
N ASN A 174 7.57 -6.05 32.00
CA ASN A 174 8.08 -5.55 33.27
C ASN A 174 7.99 -4.02 33.26
N LYS A 175 6.98 -3.49 33.96
CA LYS A 175 6.87 -2.07 34.35
C LYS A 175 7.94 -1.74 35.40
N GLN A 176 9.20 -1.90 35.05
CA GLN A 176 10.30 -1.24 35.75
C GLN A 176 10.61 0.04 34.98
N SER A 177 9.93 1.11 35.38
CA SER A 177 10.48 2.47 35.48
C SER A 177 11.75 2.74 34.67
N THR A 178 11.62 3.03 33.37
CA THR A 178 12.56 3.91 32.67
C THR A 178 12.04 5.34 32.63
N SER A 179 11.65 5.83 33.82
CA SER A 179 11.84 7.24 34.15
C SER A 179 13.32 7.44 34.49
N MET A 180 14.17 7.42 33.45
CA MET A 180 15.51 7.97 33.53
C MET A 180 15.87 8.55 32.16
N ASN A 181 15.82 9.89 32.10
CA ASN A 181 16.71 10.75 31.36
C ASN A 181 17.28 10.18 30.05
N ASN A 182 16.74 10.64 28.93
CA ASN A 182 17.62 11.22 27.92
C ASN A 182 16.93 12.41 27.24
N ALA A 183 17.38 13.58 27.66
CA ALA A 183 17.21 14.88 27.07
C ALA A 183 17.13 14.83 25.53
N ASN A 184 16.17 15.58 24.97
CA ASN A 184 16.30 16.53 23.85
C ASN A 184 17.19 16.19 22.66
N THR A 185 17.50 14.94 22.42
CA THR A 185 18.18 14.46 21.22
C THR A 185 17.10 13.90 20.34
N LYS A 186 16.40 14.80 19.63
CA LYS A 186 15.66 14.37 18.43
C LYS A 186 16.62 13.49 17.63
N PRO A 187 16.32 12.20 17.40
CA PRO A 187 17.22 11.35 16.66
C PRO A 187 17.44 12.04 15.31
N ASN A 188 18.67 12.44 15.03
CA ASN A 188 19.01 13.04 13.75
C ASN A 188 18.97 11.91 12.72
N ILE A 189 17.79 11.67 12.16
CA ILE A 189 17.55 10.62 11.18
C ILE A 189 18.12 11.12 9.86
N LYS A 190 19.34 10.68 9.54
CA LYS A 190 19.92 10.93 8.23
C LYS A 190 19.36 9.92 7.23
N THR A 191 18.87 10.43 6.11
CA THR A 191 18.31 9.65 5.00
C THR A 191 19.36 8.75 4.34
N THR A 192 20.64 9.15 4.42
CA THR A 192 21.81 8.40 3.93
C THR A 192 22.02 7.07 4.64
N ASP A 193 21.61 6.94 5.90
CA ASP A 193 21.84 5.72 6.70
C ASP A 193 21.05 4.51 6.15
N PHE A 194 19.98 4.77 5.39
CA PHE A 194 19.04 3.76 4.92
C PHE A 194 18.94 3.70 3.38
N ASN A 195 19.86 4.36 2.67
CA ASN A 195 19.80 4.53 1.21
C ASN A 195 18.48 5.14 0.72
N CYS A 196 17.83 5.96 1.53
CA CYS A 196 16.58 6.62 1.15
C CYS A 196 16.90 7.99 0.52
N PRO A 197 16.46 8.28 -0.71
CA PRO A 197 16.56 9.63 -1.28
C PRO A 197 15.72 10.63 -0.47
N GLU A 198 16.32 11.76 -0.08
CA GLU A 198 15.67 12.76 0.78
C GLU A 198 14.34 13.27 0.19
N LEU A 199 14.29 13.50 -1.13
CA LEU A 199 13.06 13.94 -1.81
C LEU A 199 11.89 12.98 -1.62
N LEU A 200 12.13 11.66 -1.70
CA LEU A 200 11.07 10.66 -1.56
C LEU A 200 10.61 10.52 -0.11
N VAL A 201 11.54 10.70 0.85
CA VAL A 201 11.22 10.70 2.27
C VAL A 201 10.40 11.94 2.62
N ASN A 202 10.78 13.11 2.09
CA ASN A 202 10.02 14.35 2.28
C ASN A 202 8.59 14.22 1.75
N GLU A 203 8.43 13.66 0.55
CA GLU A 203 7.12 13.36 -0.04
C GLU A 203 6.29 12.47 0.89
N SER A 204 6.91 11.40 1.43
CA SER A 204 6.21 10.51 2.37
C SER A 204 5.79 11.21 3.66
N ILE A 205 6.62 12.09 4.23
CA ILE A 205 6.29 12.84 5.44
C ILE A 205 5.08 13.74 5.19
N ILE A 206 5.10 14.51 4.10
CA ILE A 206 3.99 15.41 3.76
C ILE A 206 2.72 14.61 3.49
N TYR A 207 2.81 13.52 2.73
CA TYR A 207 1.67 12.63 2.44
C TYR A 207 1.01 12.10 3.72
N ILE A 208 1.81 11.59 4.66
CA ILE A 208 1.32 11.06 5.94
C ILE A 208 0.59 12.14 6.74
N LEU A 209 1.20 13.33 6.83
CA LEU A 209 0.60 14.44 7.57
C LEU A 209 -0.68 14.94 6.88
N ASP A 210 -0.71 14.97 5.56
CA ASP A 210 -1.90 15.33 4.80
C ASP A 210 -3.02 14.32 4.95
N TYR A 211 -2.71 13.03 4.96
CA TYR A 211 -3.69 11.99 5.26
C TYR A 211 -4.34 12.24 6.63
N TYR A 212 -3.56 12.49 7.68
CA TYR A 212 -4.12 12.74 9.01
C TYR A 212 -4.78 14.11 9.18
N VAL A 213 -4.42 15.12 8.38
CA VAL A 213 -5.14 16.40 8.42
C VAL A 213 -6.54 16.28 7.81
N HIS A 214 -6.69 15.49 6.75
CA HIS A 214 -7.95 15.43 5.99
C HIS A 214 -8.82 14.21 6.30
N GLN A 215 -8.22 13.08 6.68
CA GLN A 215 -8.89 11.77 6.78
C GLN A 215 -8.77 11.13 8.17
N TYR A 216 -8.46 11.91 9.22
CA TYR A 216 -8.35 11.39 10.60
C TYR A 216 -9.60 10.65 11.07
N GLY A 217 -10.79 11.03 10.57
CA GLY A 217 -12.05 10.39 10.94
C GLY A 217 -12.14 8.90 10.59
N PHE A 218 -11.42 8.46 9.55
CA PHE A 218 -11.37 7.08 9.07
C PHE A 218 -10.11 6.32 9.51
N SER A 219 -9.23 6.97 10.27
CA SER A 219 -7.99 6.37 10.73
C SER A 219 -8.23 5.42 11.90
N VAL A 220 -7.50 4.31 11.90
CA VAL A 220 -7.45 3.37 13.03
C VAL A 220 -6.84 4.03 14.28
N LEU A 221 -5.97 5.03 14.13
CA LEU A 221 -5.40 5.77 15.27
C LEU A 221 -6.46 6.42 16.17
N LYS A 222 -7.64 6.72 15.63
CA LYS A 222 -8.75 7.29 16.40
C LYS A 222 -9.21 6.38 17.53
N GLU A 223 -9.06 5.07 17.38
CA GLU A 223 -9.42 4.08 18.40
C GLU A 223 -8.40 4.03 19.54
N TYR A 224 -7.13 4.35 19.25
CA TYR A 224 -6.01 4.23 20.19
C TYR A 224 -5.61 5.55 20.86
N LEU A 225 -6.00 6.69 20.29
CA LEU A 225 -5.72 8.03 20.82
C LEU A 225 -6.98 8.68 21.41
N PRO A 226 -6.83 9.47 22.49
CA PRO A 226 -7.96 10.22 23.01
C PRO A 226 -8.42 11.28 22.01
N ALA A 227 -9.72 11.54 21.94
CA ALA A 227 -10.29 12.52 21.01
C ALA A 227 -9.68 13.93 21.15
N ILE A 228 -9.34 14.32 22.38
CA ILE A 228 -8.71 15.60 22.70
C ILE A 228 -7.29 15.32 23.18
N ASN A 229 -6.34 16.01 22.57
CA ASN A 229 -4.95 16.02 23.00
C ASN A 229 -4.83 16.84 24.29
N LYS A 230 -4.30 16.25 25.38
CA LYS A 230 -4.27 16.94 26.68
C LYS A 230 -3.32 18.14 26.70
N LYS A 231 -2.25 18.11 25.89
CA LYS A 231 -1.26 19.20 25.80
C LYS A 231 -1.78 20.41 25.04
N LEU A 232 -2.56 20.17 23.98
CA LEU A 232 -3.10 21.24 23.12
C LEU A 232 -4.50 21.70 23.56
N GLY A 233 -5.24 20.87 24.31
CA GLY A 233 -6.65 21.11 24.63
C GLY A 233 -7.55 21.14 23.40
N LYS A 234 -7.09 20.56 22.28
CA LYS A 234 -7.76 20.54 20.98
C LYS A 234 -7.80 19.12 20.43
N GLU A 235 -8.58 18.92 19.38
CA GLU A 235 -8.62 17.66 18.62
C GLU A 235 -7.22 17.25 18.13
N GLN A 236 -6.98 15.94 18.04
CA GLN A 236 -5.68 15.38 17.63
C GLN A 236 -5.23 15.87 16.24
N ILE A 237 -6.16 16.22 15.34
CA ILE A 237 -5.88 16.78 14.01
C ILE A 237 -4.94 18.00 14.09
N PHE A 238 -5.10 18.85 15.10
CA PHE A 238 -4.26 20.04 15.28
C PHE A 238 -2.80 19.69 15.57
N GLN A 239 -2.51 18.53 16.17
CA GLN A 239 -1.14 18.07 16.37
C GLN A 239 -0.46 17.78 15.03
N PHE A 240 -1.16 17.11 14.10
CA PHE A 240 -0.67 16.83 12.75
C PHE A 240 -0.53 18.11 11.92
N MET A 241 -1.49 19.03 12.02
CA MET A 241 -1.42 20.34 11.35
C MET A 241 -0.22 21.18 11.83
N ASN A 242 0.01 21.21 13.14
CA ASN A 242 1.16 21.89 13.75
C ASN A 242 2.49 21.23 13.38
N LEU A 243 2.50 19.92 13.14
CA LEU A 243 3.69 19.24 12.66
C LEU A 243 3.94 19.52 11.18
N LYS A 244 2.88 19.53 10.35
CA LYS A 244 2.96 19.85 8.92
C LYS A 244 3.57 21.22 8.68
N SER A 245 3.19 22.23 9.47
CA SER A 245 3.73 23.59 9.33
C SER A 245 5.26 23.66 9.51
N LYS A 246 5.85 22.74 10.30
CA LYS A 246 7.31 22.64 10.48
C LYS A 246 8.03 22.08 9.25
N PHE A 247 7.29 21.39 8.37
CA PHE A 247 7.82 20.74 7.16
C PHE A 247 7.49 21.48 5.86
N ASN A 248 6.89 22.68 5.91
CA ASN A 248 6.53 23.46 4.73
C ASN A 248 7.69 23.82 3.79
N LYS A 249 8.94 23.76 4.27
CA LYS A 249 10.14 24.13 3.49
C LYS A 249 10.84 22.92 2.84
N LEU A 250 10.28 21.72 2.97
CA LEU A 250 10.87 20.52 2.38
C LEU A 250 10.82 20.59 0.85
N LYS A 251 11.88 20.09 0.20
CA LYS A 251 11.89 19.87 -1.25
C LYS A 251 11.13 18.59 -1.57
N LEU A 252 10.21 18.68 -2.52
CA LEU A 252 9.32 17.60 -2.97
C LEU A 252 9.68 17.13 -4.38
N ILE A 253 9.03 16.06 -4.82
CA ILE A 253 9.16 15.54 -6.18
C ILE A 253 8.65 16.59 -7.18
N ASN A 254 9.27 16.67 -8.35
CA ASN A 254 8.82 17.56 -9.41
C ASN A 254 7.77 16.90 -10.30
N GLU A 255 6.87 17.70 -10.86
CA GLU A 255 5.78 17.22 -11.73
C GLU A 255 6.18 17.18 -13.22
N ILE A 256 7.48 17.26 -13.52
CA ILE A 256 7.97 17.37 -14.92
C ILE A 256 7.48 16.18 -15.76
N SER A 257 7.52 14.97 -15.21
CA SER A 257 7.05 13.74 -15.87
C SER A 257 5.54 13.72 -16.12
N CYS A 258 4.77 14.48 -15.36
CA CYS A 258 3.32 14.63 -15.52
C CYS A 258 2.95 15.72 -16.54
N SER A 259 3.94 16.36 -17.19
CA SER A 259 3.68 17.38 -18.19
C SER A 259 2.85 16.84 -19.37
N LYS A 260 1.96 17.68 -19.89
CA LYS A 260 1.08 17.38 -21.03
C LYS A 260 1.83 16.88 -22.28
N ASN A 261 3.14 17.13 -22.37
CA ASN A 261 3.97 16.71 -23.51
C ASN A 261 4.57 15.31 -23.34
N LEU A 262 4.83 14.87 -22.10
CA LEU A 262 5.48 13.59 -21.81
C LEU A 262 4.45 12.49 -21.56
N LEU A 263 3.36 12.80 -20.84
CA LEU A 263 2.37 11.81 -20.44
C LEU A 263 1.67 11.10 -21.63
N PRO A 264 1.23 11.81 -22.70
CA PRO A 264 0.66 11.14 -23.87
C PRO A 264 1.65 10.30 -24.69
N LYS A 265 2.96 10.56 -24.54
CA LYS A 265 4.03 9.82 -25.20
C LYS A 265 4.39 8.54 -24.46
N ASP A 266 3.95 8.37 -23.21
CA ASP A 266 4.23 7.18 -22.44
C ASP A 266 3.27 6.04 -22.80
N ASN A 267 3.74 5.14 -23.66
CA ASN A 267 3.00 3.95 -24.03
C ASN A 267 2.77 2.98 -22.86
N TYR A 268 3.48 3.13 -21.74
CA TYR A 268 3.29 2.29 -20.56
C TYR A 268 1.94 2.53 -19.88
N LEU A 269 1.45 3.77 -19.87
CA LEU A 269 0.23 4.17 -19.17
C LEU A 269 -1.05 4.00 -20.02
N ARG A 270 -0.95 3.41 -21.20
CA ARG A 270 -2.13 3.09 -22.01
C ARG A 270 -2.91 1.94 -21.37
N ILE A 271 -4.23 1.94 -21.56
CA ILE A 271 -5.11 0.84 -21.15
C ILE A 271 -4.57 -0.45 -21.76
N TRP A 272 -4.45 -1.48 -20.92
CA TRP A 272 -3.85 -2.74 -21.33
C TRP A 272 -4.84 -3.58 -22.14
N ASP A 273 -4.47 -3.95 -23.36
CA ASP A 273 -5.26 -4.85 -24.19
C ASP A 273 -4.90 -6.32 -23.90
N TYR A 274 -5.76 -6.98 -23.10
CA TYR A 274 -5.62 -8.39 -22.75
C TYR A 274 -5.74 -9.34 -23.95
N THR A 275 -6.28 -8.89 -25.09
CA THR A 275 -6.39 -9.72 -26.31
C THR A 275 -5.06 -9.86 -27.07
N THR A 276 -4.06 -9.04 -26.72
CA THR A 276 -2.73 -9.08 -27.34
C THR A 276 -2.07 -10.47 -27.20
N GLY A 277 -2.28 -11.14 -26.06
CA GLY A 277 -1.79 -12.51 -25.85
C GLY A 277 -2.58 -13.59 -26.60
N MET A 278 -3.81 -13.30 -27.04
CA MET A 278 -4.62 -14.23 -27.83
C MET A 278 -4.30 -14.16 -29.33
N LYS A 279 -3.99 -12.95 -29.84
CA LYS A 279 -3.67 -12.71 -31.26
C LYS A 279 -2.18 -12.89 -31.57
N GLY A 280 -1.32 -12.92 -30.56
CA GLY A 280 0.13 -12.96 -30.72
C GLY A 280 0.86 -13.39 -29.45
N THR A 281 1.95 -12.72 -29.10
CA THR A 281 2.71 -13.01 -27.87
C THR A 281 2.87 -11.77 -27.02
N ALA A 282 2.57 -11.88 -25.72
CA ALA A 282 2.86 -10.86 -24.73
C ALA A 282 4.10 -11.29 -23.93
N ARG A 283 5.16 -10.46 -23.94
CA ARG A 283 6.41 -10.74 -23.21
C ARG A 283 6.61 -9.72 -22.10
N PHE A 284 6.94 -10.21 -20.91
CA PHE A 284 7.23 -9.39 -19.73
C PHE A 284 8.70 -9.56 -19.35
N MET A 285 9.41 -8.45 -19.18
CA MET A 285 10.84 -8.46 -18.86
C MET A 285 11.12 -7.51 -17.70
N LEU A 286 11.90 -7.99 -16.73
CA LEU A 286 12.39 -7.19 -15.62
C LEU A 286 13.71 -6.51 -16.03
N GLY A 287 13.74 -5.18 -15.95
CA GLY A 287 14.91 -4.34 -16.23
C GLY A 287 14.92 -3.66 -17.60
N ASN A 288 15.78 -2.65 -17.76
CA ASN A 288 15.91 -1.83 -18.97
C ASN A 288 16.48 -2.58 -20.21
N LYS A 289 16.61 -3.91 -20.13
CA LYS A 289 16.96 -4.77 -21.27
C LYS A 289 15.94 -4.69 -22.41
N ARG A 290 14.75 -4.10 -22.18
CA ARG A 290 13.75 -3.74 -23.20
C ARG A 290 14.36 -2.97 -24.39
N ARG A 291 15.37 -2.11 -24.16
CA ARG A 291 16.07 -1.37 -25.23
C ARG A 291 16.78 -2.26 -26.26
N ARG A 292 17.12 -3.51 -25.91
CA ARG A 292 17.75 -4.45 -26.86
C ARG A 292 16.76 -4.96 -27.90
N PHE A 293 15.48 -5.08 -27.54
CA PHE A 293 14.43 -5.66 -28.37
C PHE A 293 13.64 -4.63 -29.19
N THR A 294 13.78 -3.33 -28.93
CA THR A 294 13.25 -2.28 -29.81
C THR A 294 13.75 -2.43 -31.25
N LYS A 295 14.96 -2.96 -31.44
CA LYS A 295 15.50 -3.29 -32.76
C LYS A 295 14.76 -4.42 -33.49
N GLU A 296 14.04 -5.30 -32.78
CA GLU A 296 13.26 -6.38 -33.39
C GLU A 296 11.95 -5.85 -33.99
N LEU A 297 11.31 -4.87 -33.32
CA LEU A 297 10.10 -4.18 -33.80
C LEU A 297 10.37 -3.39 -35.10
N ASP A 298 11.56 -2.80 -35.23
CA ASP A 298 11.96 -2.09 -36.45
C ASP A 298 12.38 -3.04 -37.59
N SER A 299 12.55 -4.34 -37.29
CA SER A 299 13.02 -5.36 -38.24
C SER A 299 11.92 -6.28 -38.79
N SER A 300 10.70 -6.21 -38.24
CA SER A 300 9.56 -6.86 -38.86
C SER A 300 9.11 -6.04 -40.07
N PRO A 301 9.08 -6.61 -41.30
CA PRO A 301 8.52 -5.89 -42.44
C PRO A 301 7.06 -5.57 -42.14
N SER A 302 6.69 -4.32 -42.32
CA SER A 302 5.31 -3.85 -42.25
C SER A 302 4.47 -4.65 -43.27
N SER A 303 3.70 -5.61 -42.78
CA SER A 303 2.67 -6.34 -43.52
C SER A 303 1.31 -5.77 -43.20
#